data_AF-A0A9N9IAE7-F1
#
_entry.id   AF-A0A9N9IAE7-F1
#
_cell.length_a   1.000
_cell.length_b   1.000
_cell.length_c   1.000
_cell.angle_alpha   90.00
_cell.angle_beta   90.00
_cell.angle_gamma   90.00
#
_symmetry.space_group_name_H-M   'P 1'
#
loop_
_entity.id
_entity.type
_entity.pdbx_description
1 polymer ?
#
loop_
_entity_poly.entity_id
_entity_poly.type
_entity_poly.pdbx_seq_one_letter_code
_entity_poly.pdbx_strand_id
1 'polypeptide(L)'
;ENDISLNKLSEVVKLCRILEYSQLISAFSTINYENNVFRHEILSAISISIEETIWKELNEAIAFSIIVDESTDISYEPHLIIYVKYYLCRKIKIHFLKLLQLKSKDSKTIFEVIIDLFDKKDLSNKLISFTSDEASIILGKSTGVASRIKERNEYLFITHCIVHRLALACNSTGKKSGFLQAY
;
A
#
# COMPACT_ATOMS: atom_id res chain seq x y z
N GLU A 1 -0.23 -32.13 5.63
CA GLU A 1 -1.31 -31.43 6.38
C GLU A 1 -1.46 -29.94 6.04
N ASN A 2 -0.89 -29.45 4.92
CA ASN A 2 -1.18 -28.12 4.38
C ASN A 2 -1.45 -28.16 2.86
N ASP A 3 -2.02 -29.27 2.38
CA ASP A 3 -2.43 -29.37 0.98
C ASP A 3 -3.80 -28.72 0.81
N ILE A 4 -3.84 -27.71 -0.05
CA ILE A 4 -5.11 -27.24 -0.62
C ILE A 4 -5.72 -28.47 -1.31
N SER A 5 -6.88 -28.92 -0.81
CA SER A 5 -7.64 -30.01 -1.41
C SER A 5 -7.70 -29.81 -2.94
N LEU A 6 -7.41 -30.87 -3.70
CA LEU A 6 -7.50 -30.91 -5.17
C LEU A 6 -8.80 -30.28 -5.71
N ASN A 7 -9.87 -30.31 -4.92
CA ASN A 7 -11.16 -29.72 -5.27
C ASN A 7 -11.11 -28.17 -5.37
N LYS A 8 -10.29 -27.50 -4.54
CA LYS A 8 -10.08 -26.03 -4.57
C LYS A 8 -9.12 -25.59 -5.68
N LEU A 9 -8.26 -26.48 -6.15
CA LEU A 9 -7.34 -26.21 -7.26
C LEU A 9 -8.10 -25.91 -8.55
N SER A 10 -9.28 -26.53 -8.74
CA SER A 10 -10.18 -26.23 -9.86
C SER A 10 -10.74 -24.81 -9.84
N GLU A 11 -10.99 -24.24 -8.65
CA GLU A 11 -11.49 -22.88 -8.50
C GLU A 11 -10.38 -21.85 -8.73
N VAL A 12 -9.17 -22.16 -8.27
CA VAL A 12 -7.96 -21.35 -8.54
C VAL A 12 -7.65 -21.33 -10.03
N VAL A 13 -7.73 -22.47 -10.73
CA VAL A 13 -7.56 -22.54 -12.18
C VAL A 13 -8.66 -21.75 -12.92
N LYS A 14 -9.91 -21.79 -12.42
CA LYS A 14 -10.99 -20.95 -12.96
C LYS A 14 -10.70 -19.45 -12.77
N LEU A 15 -10.22 -19.05 -11.59
CA LEU A 15 -9.81 -17.69 -11.30
C LEU A 15 -8.68 -17.24 -12.25
N CYS A 16 -7.63 -18.05 -12.41
CA CYS A 16 -6.52 -17.73 -13.31
C CYS A 16 -6.94 -17.64 -14.79
N ARG A 17 -7.92 -18.44 -15.22
CA ARG A 17 -8.52 -18.33 -16.57
C ARG A 17 -9.31 -17.03 -16.75
N ILE A 18 -10.04 -16.58 -15.72
CA ILE A 18 -10.78 -15.32 -15.74
C ILE A 18 -9.82 -14.13 -15.80
N LEU A 19 -8.65 -14.24 -15.15
CA LEU A 19 -7.61 -13.22 -15.12
C LEU A 19 -6.65 -13.26 -16.34
N GLU A 20 -6.97 -14.03 -17.39
CA GLU A 20 -6.20 -14.14 -18.64
C GLU A 20 -4.73 -14.62 -18.52
N TYR A 21 -4.38 -15.36 -17.45
CA TYR A 21 -3.04 -15.96 -17.28
C TYR A 21 -2.91 -17.29 -18.05
N SER A 22 -2.42 -17.22 -19.29
CA SER A 22 -2.49 -18.30 -20.29
C SER A 22 -1.46 -19.44 -20.20
N GLN A 23 -0.46 -19.37 -19.31
CA GLN A 23 0.59 -20.42 -19.23
C GLN A 23 0.21 -21.64 -18.37
N LEU A 24 -0.87 -21.55 -17.58
CA LEU A 24 -1.37 -22.67 -16.75
C LEU A 24 -1.95 -23.84 -17.57
N ILE A 25 -2.22 -23.65 -18.86
CA ILE A 25 -2.91 -24.65 -19.69
C ILE A 25 -1.96 -25.75 -20.20
N SER A 26 -0.64 -25.51 -20.23
CA SER A 26 0.32 -26.44 -20.87
C SER A 26 0.95 -27.47 -19.94
N ALA A 27 0.80 -27.35 -18.60
CA ALA A 27 1.52 -28.17 -17.64
C ALA A 27 0.58 -29.00 -16.73
N PHE A 28 -0.29 -29.81 -17.34
CA PHE A 28 -1.22 -30.66 -16.59
C PHE A 28 -0.60 -31.90 -15.92
N SER A 29 0.68 -32.19 -16.09
CA SER A 29 1.26 -33.47 -15.63
C SER A 29 2.01 -33.43 -14.30
N THR A 30 2.37 -32.28 -13.72
CA THR A 30 2.98 -32.25 -12.37
C THR A 30 2.85 -30.88 -11.70
N ILE A 31 1.62 -30.51 -11.34
CA ILE A 31 1.37 -29.31 -10.54
C ILE A 31 1.63 -29.65 -9.07
N ASN A 32 2.79 -29.23 -8.54
CA ASN A 32 3.08 -29.28 -7.12
C ASN A 32 3.41 -27.88 -6.61
N TYR A 33 2.95 -27.55 -5.40
CA TYR A 33 3.19 -26.26 -4.73
C TYR A 33 4.68 -26.02 -4.45
N GLU A 34 5.57 -26.98 -4.70
CA GLU A 34 7.02 -26.84 -4.55
C GLU A 34 7.72 -26.23 -5.76
N ASN A 35 7.04 -26.13 -6.90
CA ASN A 35 7.57 -25.45 -8.07
C ASN A 35 7.53 -23.92 -7.87
N ASN A 36 8.69 -23.27 -7.87
CA ASN A 36 8.81 -21.82 -7.68
C ASN A 36 7.99 -21.02 -8.70
N VAL A 37 7.93 -21.45 -9.96
CA VAL A 37 7.14 -20.77 -11.00
C VAL A 37 5.66 -20.76 -10.63
N PHE A 38 5.14 -21.93 -10.26
CA PHE A 38 3.73 -22.09 -9.88
C PHE A 38 3.38 -21.34 -8.60
N ARG A 39 4.29 -21.28 -7.61
CA ARG A 39 4.13 -20.45 -6.40
C ARG A 39 3.96 -18.98 -6.76
N HIS A 40 4.83 -18.46 -7.62
CA HIS A 40 4.78 -17.05 -8.04
C HIS A 40 3.50 -16.74 -8.82
N GLU A 41 3.04 -17.64 -9.69
CA GLU A 41 1.80 -17.46 -10.45
C GLU A 41 0.56 -17.42 -9.56
N ILE A 42 0.43 -18.37 -8.62
CA ILE A 42 -0.68 -18.36 -7.65
C ILE A 42 -0.65 -17.09 -6.82
N LEU A 43 0.52 -16.72 -6.29
CA LEU A 43 0.66 -15.52 -5.48
C LEU A 43 0.26 -14.26 -6.27
N SER A 44 0.68 -14.18 -7.54
CA SER A 44 0.32 -13.09 -8.45
C SER A 44 -1.19 -13.04 -8.69
N ALA A 45 -1.82 -14.17 -8.98
CA ALA A 45 -3.27 -14.22 -9.22
C ALA A 45 -4.08 -13.79 -7.99
N ILE A 46 -3.67 -14.23 -6.79
CA ILE A 46 -4.29 -13.82 -5.53
C ILE A 46 -4.09 -12.32 -5.31
N SER A 47 -2.85 -11.82 -5.50
CA SER A 47 -2.54 -10.40 -5.32
C SER A 47 -3.38 -9.52 -6.24
N ILE A 48 -3.53 -9.90 -7.51
CA ILE A 48 -4.32 -9.15 -8.49
C ILE A 48 -5.80 -9.15 -8.11
N SER A 49 -6.35 -10.31 -7.75
CA SER A 49 -7.76 -10.40 -7.34
C SER A 49 -8.06 -9.54 -6.10
N ILE A 50 -7.15 -9.50 -5.13
CA ILE A 50 -7.26 -8.62 -3.95
C ILE A 50 -7.15 -7.15 -4.38
N GLU A 51 -6.16 -6.79 -5.21
CA GLU A 51 -5.95 -5.43 -5.68
C GLU A 51 -7.17 -4.91 -6.46
N GLU A 52 -7.74 -5.71 -7.37
CA GLU A 52 -8.98 -5.40 -8.11
C GLU A 52 -10.16 -5.16 -7.18
N THR A 53 -10.30 -6.01 -6.15
CA THR A 53 -11.34 -5.85 -5.14
C THR A 53 -11.19 -4.52 -4.41
N ILE A 54 -9.98 -4.18 -3.99
CA ILE A 54 -9.70 -2.90 -3.32
C ILE A 54 -10.01 -1.72 -4.25
N TRP A 55 -9.60 -1.78 -5.51
CA TRP A 55 -9.89 -0.72 -6.49
C TRP A 55 -11.38 -0.52 -6.72
N LYS A 56 -12.14 -1.61 -6.82
CA LYS A 56 -13.59 -1.55 -6.94
C LYS A 56 -14.21 -0.89 -5.71
N GLU A 57 -13.80 -1.30 -4.52
CA GLU A 57 -14.31 -0.72 -3.27
C GLU A 57 -13.93 0.76 -3.10
N LEU A 58 -12.73 1.17 -3.52
CA LEU A 58 -12.32 2.59 -3.54
C LEU A 58 -13.18 3.41 -4.51
N ASN A 59 -13.55 2.82 -5.65
CA ASN A 59 -14.46 3.47 -6.58
C ASN A 59 -15.89 3.58 -6.04
N GLU A 60 -16.36 2.60 -5.26
CA GLU A 60 -17.67 2.67 -4.60
C GLU A 60 -17.68 3.64 -3.40
N ALA A 61 -16.54 3.80 -2.73
CA ALA A 61 -16.40 4.74 -1.63
C ALA A 61 -16.59 6.18 -2.10
N ILE A 62 -17.21 7.00 -1.24
CA ILE A 62 -17.38 8.44 -1.47
C ILE A 62 -16.00 9.13 -1.49
N ALA A 63 -15.13 8.72 -0.57
CA ALA A 63 -13.78 9.24 -0.42
C ALA A 63 -12.89 8.24 0.32
N PHE A 64 -11.58 8.41 0.20
CA PHE A 64 -10.61 7.58 0.90
C PHE A 64 -9.40 8.39 1.38
N SER A 65 -8.64 7.79 2.27
CA SER A 65 -7.37 8.31 2.80
C SER A 65 -6.23 7.37 2.42
N ILE A 66 -5.02 7.90 2.26
CA ILE A 66 -3.81 7.10 2.14
C ILE A 66 -2.92 7.26 3.36
N ILE A 67 -2.30 6.15 3.75
CA ILE A 67 -1.23 6.10 4.73
C ILE A 67 0.00 5.60 3.98
N VAL A 68 1.04 6.41 4.00
CA VAL A 68 2.25 6.22 3.21
C VAL A 68 3.43 6.07 4.16
N ASP A 69 4.22 5.05 3.90
CA ASP A 69 5.46 4.75 4.62
C ASP A 69 6.59 4.55 3.60
N GLU A 70 7.81 4.94 3.97
CA GLU A 70 9.00 4.75 3.15
C GLU A 70 9.84 3.61 3.74
N SER A 71 10.21 2.64 2.90
CA SER A 71 11.16 1.60 3.27
C SER A 71 12.36 1.65 2.34
N THR A 72 13.52 1.24 2.83
CA THR A 72 14.72 1.02 2.01
C THR A 72 15.04 -0.45 2.05
N ASP A 73 15.14 -1.08 0.88
CA ASP A 73 15.46 -2.50 0.82
C ASP A 73 16.95 -2.76 1.09
N ILE A 74 17.34 -4.04 1.12
CA ILE A 74 18.74 -4.45 1.34
C ILE A 74 19.70 -3.98 0.23
N SER A 75 19.17 -3.62 -0.94
CA SER A 75 19.89 -3.13 -2.10
C SER A 75 19.98 -1.60 -2.12
N TYR A 76 19.54 -0.93 -1.05
CA TYR A 76 19.45 0.53 -0.91
C TYR A 76 18.44 1.20 -1.86
N GLU A 77 17.51 0.43 -2.41
CA GLU A 77 16.46 0.92 -3.28
C GLU A 77 15.28 1.45 -2.44
N PRO A 78 14.87 2.71 -2.66
CA PRO A 78 13.75 3.29 -1.94
C PRO A 78 12.43 2.71 -2.43
N HIS A 79 11.55 2.39 -1.49
CA HIS A 79 10.24 1.84 -1.74
C HIS A 79 9.17 2.62 -0.98
N LEU A 80 8.03 2.81 -1.61
CA LEU A 80 6.86 3.46 -1.05
C LEU A 80 5.79 2.43 -0.76
N ILE A 81 5.42 2.30 0.51
CA ILE A 81 4.34 1.44 0.97
C ILE A 81 3.08 2.29 1.06
N ILE A 82 2.01 1.86 0.38
CA ILE A 82 0.73 2.57 0.37
C ILE A 82 -0.34 1.68 0.98
N TYR A 83 -0.96 2.18 2.05
CA TYR A 83 -2.22 1.68 2.56
C TYR A 83 -3.35 2.64 2.22
N VAL A 84 -4.53 2.09 1.96
CA VAL A 84 -5.76 2.86 1.79
C VAL A 84 -6.70 2.63 2.96
N LYS A 85 -7.39 3.69 3.37
CA LYS A 85 -8.41 3.67 4.41
C LYS A 85 -9.69 4.32 3.89
N TYR A 86 -10.80 3.62 3.96
CA TYR A 86 -12.10 4.09 3.47
C TYR A 86 -13.25 3.50 4.29
N TYR A 87 -14.42 4.09 4.16
CA TYR A 87 -15.64 3.63 4.81
C TYR A 87 -16.61 3.11 3.75
N LEU A 88 -16.94 1.82 3.83
CA LEU A 88 -17.86 1.15 2.90
C LEU A 88 -18.64 0.08 3.66
N CYS A 89 -19.91 -0.13 3.30
CA CYS A 89 -20.77 -1.14 3.92
C CYS A 89 -20.82 -1.05 5.47
N ARG A 90 -20.89 0.19 5.99
CA ARG A 90 -20.93 0.51 7.42
C ARG A 90 -19.69 0.09 8.23
N LYS A 91 -18.55 -0.10 7.57
CA LYS A 91 -17.29 -0.47 8.22
C LYS A 91 -16.14 0.37 7.68
N ILE A 92 -15.23 0.73 8.58
CA ILE A 92 -13.93 1.28 8.19
C ILE A 92 -13.07 0.09 7.75
N LYS A 93 -12.49 0.19 6.56
CA LYS A 93 -11.56 -0.77 5.99
C LYS A 93 -10.20 -0.13 5.83
N ILE A 94 -9.16 -0.90 6.13
CA ILE A 94 -7.76 -0.51 5.92
C ILE A 94 -7.07 -1.66 5.21
N HIS A 95 -6.52 -1.39 4.04
CA HIS A 95 -5.89 -2.41 3.21
C HIS A 95 -4.54 -1.92 2.70
N PHE A 96 -3.56 -2.83 2.68
CA PHE A 96 -2.37 -2.65 1.87
C PHE A 96 -2.79 -2.59 0.40
N LEU A 97 -2.37 -1.55 -0.31
CA LEU A 97 -2.68 -1.37 -1.72
C LEU A 97 -1.49 -1.77 -2.59
N LYS A 98 -0.32 -1.18 -2.32
CA LYS A 98 0.85 -1.35 -3.19
C LYS A 98 2.16 -1.06 -2.50
N LEU A 99 3.19 -1.76 -2.97
CA LEU A 99 4.60 -1.44 -2.74
C LEU A 99 5.16 -0.93 -4.08
N LEU A 100 5.63 0.31 -4.10
CA LEU A 100 6.14 0.94 -5.32
C LEU A 100 7.61 1.24 -5.16
N GLN A 101 8.43 0.71 -6.06
CA GLN A 101 9.83 1.09 -6.15
C GLN A 101 9.93 2.54 -6.62
N LEU A 102 10.72 3.33 -5.91
CA LEU A 102 10.98 4.73 -6.23
C LEU A 102 12.31 4.85 -6.96
N LYS A 103 12.39 5.77 -7.92
CA LYS A 103 13.66 6.13 -8.56
C LYS A 103 14.52 7.03 -7.67
N SER A 104 13.87 7.76 -6.76
CA SER A 104 14.45 8.77 -5.89
C SER A 104 13.51 9.05 -4.73
N LYS A 105 14.07 9.48 -3.58
CA LYS A 105 13.35 9.85 -2.36
C LYS A 105 12.89 11.32 -2.34
N ASP A 106 12.95 12.03 -3.46
CA ASP A 106 12.52 13.43 -3.50
C ASP A 106 10.99 13.55 -3.53
N SER A 107 10.48 14.66 -2.99
CA SER A 107 9.04 14.88 -2.84
C SER A 107 8.29 14.98 -4.17
N LYS A 108 8.97 15.33 -5.28
CA LYS A 108 8.35 15.40 -6.60
C LYS A 108 8.14 13.99 -7.15
N THR A 109 9.15 13.14 -7.10
CA THR A 109 9.06 11.73 -7.53
C THR A 109 7.97 11.00 -6.77
N ILE A 110 7.91 11.13 -5.44
CA ILE A 110 6.88 10.48 -4.61
C ILE A 110 5.48 11.01 -4.96
N PHE A 111 5.34 12.32 -5.12
CA PHE A 111 4.07 12.94 -5.53
C PHE A 111 3.57 12.40 -6.89
N GLU A 112 4.43 12.39 -7.90
CA GLU A 112 4.08 11.93 -9.25
C GLU A 112 3.66 10.46 -9.23
N VAL A 113 4.41 9.60 -8.51
CA VAL A 113 4.07 8.17 -8.39
C VAL A 113 2.71 7.95 -7.73
N ILE A 114 2.39 8.68 -6.66
CA ILE A 114 1.10 8.56 -5.97
C ILE A 114 -0.03 9.05 -6.87
N ILE A 115 0.12 10.23 -7.46
CA ILE A 115 -0.91 10.83 -8.30
C ILE A 115 -1.15 9.98 -9.55
N ASP A 116 -0.11 9.54 -10.24
CA ASP A 116 -0.24 8.67 -11.41
C ASP A 116 -0.95 7.35 -11.06
N LEU A 117 -0.73 6.79 -9.88
CA LEU A 117 -1.41 5.57 -9.43
C LEU A 117 -2.92 5.78 -9.36
N PHE A 118 -3.38 6.89 -8.78
CA PHE A 118 -4.81 7.16 -8.59
C PHE A 118 -5.47 7.81 -9.82
N ASP A 119 -4.75 8.64 -10.58
CA ASP A 119 -5.23 9.24 -11.85
C ASP A 119 -5.49 8.14 -12.89
N LYS A 120 -4.66 7.09 -12.97
CA LYS A 120 -4.91 5.92 -13.84
C LYS A 120 -6.21 5.17 -13.55
N LYS A 121 -6.82 5.41 -12.39
CA LYS A 121 -8.09 4.83 -11.96
C LYS A 121 -9.21 5.88 -11.89
N ASP A 122 -8.93 7.14 -12.23
CA ASP A 122 -9.84 8.28 -12.08
C ASP A 122 -10.32 8.50 -10.62
N LEU A 123 -9.44 8.25 -9.65
CA LEU A 123 -9.76 8.27 -8.21
C LEU A 123 -9.04 9.35 -7.41
N SER A 124 -8.15 10.14 -8.02
CA SER A 124 -7.38 11.16 -7.30
C SER A 124 -8.24 12.24 -6.63
N ASN A 125 -9.39 12.57 -7.22
CA ASN A 125 -10.36 13.51 -6.67
C ASN A 125 -11.05 13.01 -5.37
N LYS A 126 -11.06 11.71 -5.12
CA LYS A 126 -11.65 11.09 -3.92
C LYS A 126 -10.65 10.98 -2.76
N LEU A 127 -9.38 11.32 -2.99
CA LEU A 127 -8.35 11.31 -1.97
C LEU A 127 -8.51 12.54 -1.06
N ILE A 128 -9.00 12.32 0.17
CA ILE A 128 -9.29 13.41 1.13
C ILE A 128 -8.30 13.50 2.28
N SER A 129 -7.46 12.49 2.50
CA SER A 129 -6.45 12.56 3.57
C SER A 129 -5.18 11.82 3.23
N PHE A 130 -4.06 12.42 3.65
CA PHE A 130 -2.73 11.91 3.50
C PHE A 130 -2.07 11.77 4.88
N THR A 131 -1.54 10.59 5.18
CA THR A 131 -0.84 10.31 6.43
C THR A 131 0.54 9.72 6.17
N SER A 132 1.57 10.19 6.88
CA SER A 132 2.91 9.59 6.87
C SER A 132 3.63 9.85 8.20
N ASP A 133 4.69 9.09 8.48
CA ASP A 133 5.59 9.30 9.62
C ASP A 133 6.72 10.29 9.31
N GLU A 134 7.10 10.44 8.04
CA GLU A 134 8.25 11.24 7.63
C GLU A 134 7.91 12.74 7.47
N ALA A 135 8.52 13.58 8.31
CA ALA A 135 8.03 14.94 8.54
C ALA A 135 8.44 15.97 7.47
N SER A 136 9.59 15.83 6.81
CA SER A 136 10.14 16.90 5.96
C SER A 136 9.88 16.69 4.46
N ILE A 137 10.22 15.52 3.92
CA ILE A 137 10.07 15.22 2.48
C ILE A 137 8.60 14.98 2.12
N ILE A 138 7.89 14.24 2.98
CA ILE A 138 6.51 13.84 2.71
C ILE A 138 5.52 14.89 3.25
N LEU A 139 5.72 15.38 4.47
CA LEU A 139 4.80 16.32 5.14
C LEU A 139 5.27 17.79 5.16
N GLY A 140 6.36 18.11 4.45
CA GLY A 140 6.91 19.47 4.40
C GLY A 140 5.91 20.51 3.91
N LYS A 141 5.74 21.59 4.68
CA LYS A 141 4.70 22.62 4.45
C LYS A 141 4.75 23.31 3.08
N SER A 142 5.93 23.50 2.50
CA SER A 142 6.10 24.25 1.24
C SER A 142 6.48 23.37 0.05
N THR A 143 7.23 22.29 0.27
CA THR A 143 7.78 21.45 -0.81
C THR A 143 7.46 19.97 -0.64
N GLY A 144 6.74 19.59 0.42
CA GLY A 144 6.43 18.20 0.71
C GLY A 144 5.39 17.62 -0.23
N VAL A 145 5.37 16.29 -0.32
CA VAL A 145 4.38 15.52 -1.10
C VAL A 145 2.96 15.95 -0.75
N ALA A 146 2.66 16.05 0.55
CA ALA A 146 1.33 16.41 1.04
C ALA A 146 0.90 17.82 0.62
N SER A 147 1.83 18.79 0.58
CA SER A 147 1.55 20.14 0.08
C SER A 147 1.26 20.14 -1.43
N ARG A 148 2.02 19.37 -2.22
CA ARG A 148 1.76 19.21 -3.66
C ARG A 148 0.39 18.57 -3.94
N ILE A 149 -0.02 17.57 -3.15
CA ILE A 149 -1.36 16.98 -3.27
C ILE A 149 -2.43 18.01 -2.88
N LYS A 150 -2.16 18.83 -1.84
CA LYS A 150 -3.09 19.88 -1.40
C LYS A 150 -3.28 20.98 -2.45
N GLU A 151 -2.28 21.27 -3.27
CA GLU A 151 -2.42 22.19 -4.42
C GLU A 151 -3.42 21.66 -5.47
N ARG A 152 -3.57 20.35 -5.62
CA ARG A 152 -4.60 19.74 -6.49
C ARG A 152 -5.95 19.56 -5.78
N ASN A 153 -5.94 19.32 -4.47
CA ASN A 153 -7.15 19.17 -3.65
C ASN A 153 -7.04 20.00 -2.36
N GLU A 154 -7.65 21.18 -2.37
CA GLU A 154 -7.61 22.12 -1.23
C GLU A 154 -8.17 21.52 0.07
N TYR A 155 -9.08 20.53 -0.05
CA TYR A 155 -9.74 19.86 1.06
C TYR A 155 -8.92 18.69 1.65
N LEU A 156 -7.66 18.51 1.25
CA LEU A 156 -6.80 17.45 1.75
C LEU A 156 -6.44 17.64 3.24
N PHE A 157 -6.79 16.64 4.05
CA PHE A 157 -6.36 16.52 5.44
C PHE A 157 -5.00 15.84 5.56
N ILE A 158 -4.01 16.59 6.01
CA ILE A 158 -2.64 16.09 6.22
C ILE A 158 -2.48 15.71 7.69
N THR A 159 -2.15 14.45 7.97
CA THR A 159 -2.00 13.93 9.34
C THR A 159 -0.62 13.29 9.52
N HIS A 160 0.00 13.48 10.69
CA HIS A 160 1.22 12.75 11.05
C HIS A 160 0.88 11.37 11.63
N CYS A 161 1.76 10.39 11.41
CA CYS A 161 1.63 9.09 12.05
C CYS A 161 1.59 9.24 13.59
N ILE A 162 0.46 8.85 14.19
CA ILE A 162 0.21 8.97 15.63
C ILE A 162 1.23 8.14 16.43
N VAL A 163 1.58 6.95 15.94
CA VAL A 163 2.55 6.06 16.59
C VAL A 163 3.93 6.71 16.64
N HIS A 164 4.38 7.29 15.52
CA HIS A 164 5.65 8.02 15.48
C HIS A 164 5.62 9.24 16.41
N ARG A 165 4.51 10.00 16.42
CA ARG A 165 4.33 11.15 17.32
C ARG A 165 4.38 10.75 18.79
N LEU A 166 3.78 9.62 19.15
CA LEU A 166 3.82 9.07 20.49
C LEU A 166 5.25 8.65 20.89
N ALA A 167 5.95 7.92 20.02
CA ALA A 167 7.34 7.53 20.25
C ALA A 167 8.25 8.75 20.45
N LEU A 168 8.07 9.81 19.64
CA LEU A 168 8.79 11.08 19.82
C LEU A 168 8.48 11.74 21.16
N ALA A 169 7.21 11.74 21.61
CA ALA A 169 6.82 12.30 22.91
C ALA A 169 7.47 11.54 24.08
N CYS A 170 7.49 10.20 24.03
CA CYS A 170 8.19 9.36 25.00
C CYS A 170 9.71 9.62 25.00
N ASN A 171 10.34 9.68 23.82
CA ASN A 171 11.77 9.93 23.71
C ASN A 171 12.18 11.33 24.20
N SER A 172 11.35 12.34 23.97
CA SER A 172 11.64 13.71 24.41
C SER A 172 11.41 13.94 25.91
N THR A 173 10.55 13.15 26.55
CA THR A 173 10.37 13.16 28.02
C THR A 173 11.45 12.37 28.74
N GLY A 174 11.91 11.24 28.18
CA GLY A 174 13.06 10.48 28.71
C GLY A 174 14.38 11.27 28.73
N LYS A 175 14.61 12.14 27.74
CA LYS A 175 15.79 13.02 27.70
C LYS A 175 15.76 14.17 28.72
N LYS A 176 14.58 14.55 29.22
CA LYS A 176 14.40 15.66 30.18
C LYS A 176 14.34 15.23 31.64
N SER A 177 14.15 13.93 31.88
CA SER A 177 14.12 13.36 33.23
C SER A 177 15.34 12.45 33.38
N GLY A 178 16.33 12.87 34.16
CA GLY A 178 17.51 12.03 34.50
C GLY A 178 17.19 10.73 35.25
N PHE A 179 15.90 10.41 35.43
CA PHE A 179 15.38 9.22 36.11
C PHE A 179 15.19 8.01 35.19
N LEU A 180 15.13 8.19 33.86
CA LEU A 180 14.86 7.12 32.91
C LEU A 180 16.11 6.63 32.15
N GLN A 181 17.30 7.11 32.50
CA GLN A 181 18.56 6.75 31.84
C GLN A 181 19.13 5.39 32.29
N ALA A 182 18.43 4.68 33.17
CA ALA A 182 18.89 3.41 33.77
C ALA A 182 18.09 2.17 33.33
N TYR A 183 17.24 2.28 32.31
CA TYR A 183 16.56 1.16 31.66
C TYR A 183 16.73 1.20 30.15
#